data_AF-A0A0N4TP10-F1
#
_entry.id   AF-A0A0N4TP10-F1
#
_cell.length_a   1.000
_cell.length_b   1.000
_cell.length_c   1.000
_cell.angle_alpha   90.00
_cell.angle_beta   90.00
_cell.angle_gamma   90.00
#
_symmetry.space_group_name_H-M   'P 1'
#
loop_
_entity.id
_entity.type
_entity.pdbx_description
1 polymer ?
#
loop_
_entity_poly.entity_id
_entity_poly.type
_entity_poly.pdbx_seq_one_letter_code
_entity_poly.pdbx_strand_id
1 'polypeptide(L)'
;MSDIERDDISLQHQFEFCEDIIKKLEDGKQSTKDLQDQLKQCEEKLKLLTKEVSARSLFSSNESVDELSTRSLNYLFLPYYLATVTQNLIVEPEERLSSLDRAKIYLQDFLKRLRSYSIIDFDLWGLSGDNGEKEKGESKHDIDLSKQRELKLRRFQQEKELEELVKSLESELYTNADDDGLMRELILNRLHLAAMKSIDEMGQIDQERPMVEHMLKIQAGQAEILPKQPMNRFTPTPYIITRDEVQKKVFGLGYPSIPTMTVNEWYDDMVKNGRFNASSSENSSNSNAVDEETREEQERARLQRWDEYKDHHRRGWGNMHNKG
;
A
#
# COMPACT_ATOMS: atom_id res chain seq x y z
N MET A 1 -46.76 11.11 -18.00
CA MET A 1 -45.31 11.31 -18.06
C MET A 1 -45.02 12.34 -19.12
N SER A 2 -44.48 13.48 -18.72
CA SER A 2 -43.94 14.47 -19.66
C SER A 2 -42.68 13.90 -20.32
N ASP A 3 -42.30 14.39 -21.51
CA ASP A 3 -41.08 13.93 -22.18
C ASP A 3 -39.82 14.16 -21.33
N ILE A 4 -39.84 15.20 -20.49
CA ILE A 4 -38.77 15.54 -19.53
C ILE A 4 -38.60 14.45 -18.46
N GLU A 5 -39.69 13.93 -17.91
CA GLU A 5 -39.65 12.85 -16.90
C GLU A 5 -39.12 11.53 -17.48
N ARG A 6 -39.35 11.27 -18.77
CA ARG A 6 -38.82 10.08 -19.45
C ARG A 6 -37.31 10.19 -19.67
N ASP A 7 -36.85 11.38 -20.04
CA ASP A 7 -35.43 11.63 -20.23
C ASP A 7 -34.66 11.58 -18.90
N ASP A 8 -35.26 12.06 -17.80
CA ASP A 8 -34.67 11.96 -16.45
C ASP A 8 -34.43 10.52 -16.00
N ILE A 9 -35.43 9.64 -16.20
CA ILE A 9 -35.31 8.22 -15.86
C ILE A 9 -34.25 7.55 -16.72
N SER A 10 -34.10 7.97 -17.98
CA SER A 10 -33.05 7.47 -18.87
C SER A 10 -31.66 7.88 -18.41
N LEU A 11 -31.47 9.13 -17.96
CA LEU A 11 -30.20 9.62 -17.43
C LEU A 11 -29.79 8.88 -16.15
N GLN A 12 -30.74 8.69 -15.23
CA GLN A 12 -30.49 7.97 -13.99
C GLN A 12 -30.07 6.52 -14.25
N HIS A 13 -30.79 5.81 -15.11
CA HIS A 13 -30.45 4.43 -15.46
C HIS A 13 -29.09 4.31 -16.16
N GLN A 14 -28.73 5.29 -17.01
CA GLN A 14 -27.40 5.34 -17.61
C GLN A 14 -26.29 5.59 -16.59
N PHE A 15 -26.56 6.42 -15.58
CA PHE A 15 -25.63 6.69 -14.49
C PHE A 15 -25.43 5.45 -13.60
N GLU A 16 -26.52 4.82 -13.16
CA GLU A 16 -26.50 3.59 -12.35
C GLU A 16 -25.74 2.45 -13.06
N PHE A 17 -25.94 2.29 -14.36
CA PHE A 17 -25.17 1.33 -15.17
C PHE A 17 -23.66 1.57 -15.08
N CYS A 18 -23.22 2.84 -15.15
CA CYS A 18 -21.81 3.19 -15.04
C CYS A 18 -21.28 2.97 -13.63
N GLU A 19 -22.08 3.33 -12.62
CA GLU A 19 -21.75 3.14 -11.21
C GLU A 19 -21.54 1.65 -10.87
N ASP A 20 -22.39 0.76 -11.37
CA ASP A 20 -22.26 -0.69 -11.17
C ASP A 20 -20.98 -1.26 -11.78
N ILE A 21 -20.54 -0.74 -12.93
CA ILE A 21 -19.28 -1.17 -13.55
C ILE A 21 -18.09 -0.73 -12.68
N ILE A 22 -18.15 0.48 -12.12
CA ILE A 22 -17.11 1.00 -11.24
C ILE A 22 -17.07 0.21 -9.92
N LYS A 23 -18.22 -0.11 -9.33
CA LYS A 23 -18.29 -0.99 -8.15
C LYS A 23 -17.66 -2.37 -8.43
N LYS A 24 -17.92 -2.97 -9.60
CA LYS A 24 -17.28 -4.24 -10.00
C LYS A 24 -15.76 -4.13 -10.13
N LEU A 25 -15.28 -2.98 -10.58
CA LEU A 25 -13.85 -2.69 -10.70
C LEU A 25 -13.20 -2.55 -9.31
N GLU A 26 -13.84 -1.84 -8.38
CA GLU A 26 -13.38 -1.70 -6.99
C GLU A 26 -13.41 -3.03 -6.22
N ASP A 27 -14.42 -3.87 -6.47
CA ASP A 27 -14.55 -5.21 -5.87
C ASP A 27 -13.40 -6.17 -6.24
N GLY A 28 -12.70 -5.92 -7.36
CA GLY A 28 -11.58 -6.74 -7.82
C GLY A 28 -11.92 -8.19 -8.20
N LYS A 29 -13.21 -8.55 -8.27
CA LYS A 29 -13.67 -9.93 -8.57
C LYS A 29 -13.52 -10.30 -10.04
N GLN A 30 -13.48 -9.31 -10.94
CA GLN A 30 -13.40 -9.51 -12.38
C GLN A 30 -12.09 -8.93 -12.93
N SER A 31 -11.53 -9.58 -13.94
CA SER A 31 -10.30 -9.11 -14.59
C SER A 31 -10.59 -7.83 -15.36
N THR A 32 -9.70 -6.84 -15.27
CA THR A 32 -9.79 -5.58 -16.01
C THR A 32 -9.85 -5.80 -17.53
N LYS A 33 -9.27 -6.91 -18.03
CA LYS A 33 -9.31 -7.29 -19.44
C LYS A 33 -10.72 -7.65 -19.90
N ASP A 34 -11.48 -8.36 -19.07
CA ASP A 34 -12.83 -8.82 -19.41
C ASP A 34 -13.83 -7.66 -19.38
N LEU A 35 -13.53 -6.63 -18.57
CA LEU A 35 -14.34 -5.43 -18.42
C LEU A 35 -14.09 -4.36 -19.50
N GLN A 36 -13.11 -4.52 -20.39
CA GLN A 36 -12.70 -3.45 -21.31
C GLN A 36 -13.84 -2.94 -22.21
N ASP A 37 -14.65 -3.84 -22.76
CA ASP A 37 -15.78 -3.44 -23.62
C ASP A 37 -16.85 -2.69 -22.83
N GLN A 38 -17.09 -3.09 -21.58
CA GLN A 38 -18.02 -2.41 -20.67
C GLN A 38 -17.46 -1.04 -20.25
N LEU A 39 -16.16 -0.93 -19.99
CA LEU A 39 -15.50 0.33 -19.65
C LEU A 39 -15.55 1.32 -20.82
N LYS A 40 -15.37 0.87 -22.06
CA LYS A 40 -15.53 1.73 -23.26
C LYS A 40 -16.97 2.23 -23.40
N GLN A 41 -17.95 1.36 -23.21
CA GLN A 41 -19.38 1.75 -23.23
C GLN A 41 -19.71 2.72 -22.10
N CYS A 42 -19.14 2.49 -20.91
CA CYS A 42 -19.25 3.35 -19.75
C CYS A 42 -18.66 4.75 -20.03
N GLU A 43 -17.46 4.82 -20.62
CA GLU A 43 -16.81 6.08 -21.01
C GLU A 43 -17.70 6.91 -21.95
N GLU A 44 -18.25 6.29 -22.99
CA GLU A 44 -19.12 6.97 -23.95
C GLU A 44 -20.44 7.45 -23.31
N LYS A 45 -21.04 6.64 -22.44
CA LYS A 45 -22.23 7.03 -21.68
C LYS A 45 -21.94 8.18 -20.72
N LEU A 46 -20.83 8.15 -19.99
CA LEU A 46 -20.43 9.22 -19.07
C LEU A 46 -20.15 10.54 -19.81
N LYS A 47 -19.55 10.48 -21.01
CA LYS A 47 -19.37 11.66 -21.88
C LYS A 47 -20.72 12.23 -22.32
N LEU A 48 -21.68 11.38 -22.69
CA LEU A 48 -23.03 11.81 -23.06
C LEU A 48 -23.75 12.44 -21.86
N LEU A 49 -23.73 11.78 -20.70
CA LEU A 49 -24.31 12.30 -19.46
C LEU A 49 -23.73 13.67 -19.10
N THR A 50 -22.42 13.86 -19.26
CA THR A 50 -21.78 15.16 -19.01
C THR A 50 -22.31 16.25 -19.93
N LYS A 51 -22.58 15.95 -21.20
CA LYS A 51 -23.19 16.91 -22.15
C LYS A 51 -24.63 17.23 -21.76
N GLU A 52 -25.42 16.23 -21.42
CA GLU A 52 -26.83 16.39 -21.00
C GLU A 52 -26.96 17.22 -19.72
N VAL A 53 -26.14 16.92 -18.71
CA VAL A 53 -26.08 17.68 -17.45
C VAL A 53 -25.70 19.14 -17.71
N SER A 54 -24.77 19.39 -18.64
CA SER A 54 -24.38 20.74 -19.04
C SER A 54 -25.49 21.45 -19.81
N ALA A 55 -26.19 20.76 -20.71
CA ALA A 55 -27.33 21.30 -21.46
C ALA A 55 -28.49 21.70 -20.55
N ARG A 56 -28.72 20.92 -19.49
CA ARG A 56 -29.73 21.16 -18.46
C ARG A 56 -29.31 22.22 -17.43
N SER A 57 -28.05 22.65 -17.46
CA SER A 57 -27.48 23.63 -16.51
C SER A 57 -27.78 23.28 -15.05
N LEU A 58 -27.66 22.00 -14.68
CA LEU A 58 -27.97 21.50 -13.33
C LEU A 58 -27.03 21.99 -12.23
N PHE A 59 -25.93 22.63 -12.63
CA PHE A 59 -24.84 23.05 -11.77
C PHE A 59 -24.41 24.47 -12.13
N SER A 60 -24.49 25.38 -11.17
CA SER A 60 -23.91 26.72 -11.26
C SER A 60 -22.78 26.91 -10.24
N SER A 61 -21.74 27.66 -10.61
CA SER A 61 -20.59 27.93 -9.74
C SER A 61 -20.91 28.76 -8.50
N ASN A 62 -22.10 29.37 -8.43
CA ASN A 62 -22.54 30.23 -7.33
C ASN A 62 -23.56 29.55 -6.40
N GLU A 63 -23.90 28.29 -6.63
CA GLU A 63 -24.86 27.53 -5.82
C GLU A 63 -24.14 26.83 -4.66
N SER A 64 -24.79 26.76 -3.51
CA SER A 64 -24.37 25.92 -2.39
C SER A 64 -24.88 24.49 -2.52
N VAL A 65 -24.26 23.54 -1.80
CA VAL A 65 -24.72 22.14 -1.80
C VAL A 65 -26.20 21.99 -1.40
N ASP A 66 -26.70 22.87 -0.52
CA ASP A 66 -28.06 22.88 -0.01
C ASP A 66 -29.12 23.24 -1.07
N GLU A 67 -28.72 23.93 -2.14
CA GLU A 67 -29.60 24.28 -3.25
C GLU A 67 -29.80 23.12 -4.24
N LEU A 68 -28.96 22.08 -4.16
CA LEU A 68 -29.02 20.93 -5.05
C LEU A 68 -29.99 19.86 -4.55
N SER A 69 -30.80 19.33 -5.48
CA SER A 69 -31.65 18.16 -5.18
C SER A 69 -30.79 16.92 -4.90
N THR A 70 -31.29 16.02 -4.05
CA THR A 70 -30.61 14.75 -3.70
C THR A 70 -30.25 13.93 -4.93
N ARG A 71 -31.10 13.95 -5.97
CA ARG A 71 -30.85 13.26 -7.25
C ARG A 71 -29.76 13.93 -8.07
N SER A 72 -29.71 15.26 -8.07
CA SER A 72 -28.71 16.02 -8.82
C SER A 72 -27.30 15.81 -8.29
N LEU A 73 -27.14 15.57 -6.98
CA LEU A 73 -25.85 15.34 -6.33
C LEU A 73 -25.08 14.17 -6.95
N ASN A 74 -25.77 13.13 -7.43
CA ASN A 74 -25.13 11.98 -8.09
C ASN A 74 -24.31 12.41 -9.32
N TYR A 75 -24.77 13.42 -10.06
CA TYR A 75 -24.05 13.87 -11.26
C TYR A 75 -22.76 14.64 -10.94
N LEU A 76 -22.48 14.98 -9.67
CA LEU A 76 -21.17 15.51 -9.27
C LEU A 76 -20.06 14.47 -9.40
N PHE A 77 -20.37 13.17 -9.37
CA PHE A 77 -19.39 12.10 -9.57
C PHE A 77 -18.93 11.94 -11.03
N LEU A 78 -19.60 12.56 -12.01
CA LEU A 78 -19.31 12.33 -13.43
C LEU A 78 -17.81 12.52 -13.80
N PRO A 79 -17.12 13.58 -13.37
CA PRO A 79 -15.71 13.74 -13.69
C PRO A 79 -14.83 12.69 -12.97
N TYR A 80 -15.15 12.34 -11.73
CA TYR A 80 -14.45 11.27 -11.00
C TYR A 80 -14.57 9.92 -11.72
N TYR A 81 -15.79 9.51 -12.08
CA TYR A 81 -16.03 8.27 -12.81
C TYR A 81 -15.36 8.25 -14.19
N LEU A 82 -15.35 9.38 -14.91
CA LEU A 82 -14.60 9.51 -16.15
C LEU A 82 -13.11 9.30 -15.94
N ALA A 83 -12.52 9.84 -14.86
CA ALA A 83 -11.13 9.63 -14.53
C ALA A 83 -10.83 8.16 -14.23
N THR A 84 -11.61 7.52 -13.36
CA THR A 84 -11.45 6.11 -12.99
C THR A 84 -11.53 5.20 -14.21
N VAL A 85 -12.53 5.40 -15.09
CA VAL A 85 -12.66 4.62 -16.32
C VAL A 85 -11.46 4.88 -17.26
N THR A 86 -11.07 6.14 -17.45
CA THR A 86 -9.93 6.50 -18.32
C THR A 86 -8.62 5.87 -17.84
N GLN A 87 -8.39 5.80 -16.53
CA GLN A 87 -7.18 5.20 -15.96
C GLN A 87 -7.15 3.67 -16.11
N ASN A 88 -8.31 3.01 -16.06
CA ASN A 88 -8.44 1.56 -16.12
C ASN A 88 -8.67 1.00 -17.53
N LEU A 89 -8.82 1.87 -18.54
CA LEU A 89 -8.80 1.48 -19.94
C LEU A 89 -7.39 1.07 -20.37
N ILE A 90 -7.31 -0.08 -21.04
CA ILE A 90 -6.08 -0.56 -21.66
C ILE A 90 -5.98 0.12 -23.02
N VAL A 91 -4.99 1.00 -23.14
CA VAL A 91 -4.71 1.77 -24.35
C VAL A 91 -3.28 1.50 -24.80
N GLU A 92 -2.99 1.77 -26.06
CA GLU A 92 -1.64 1.68 -26.62
C GLU A 92 -0.64 2.56 -25.83
N PRO A 93 0.64 2.16 -25.73
CA PRO A 93 1.65 2.89 -24.97
C PRO A 93 1.77 4.38 -25.36
N GLU A 94 1.63 4.68 -26.65
CA GLU A 94 1.73 6.05 -27.19
C GLU A 94 0.59 6.96 -26.69
N GLU A 95 -0.60 6.39 -26.53
CA GLU A 95 -1.79 7.10 -26.08
C GLU A 95 -1.92 7.11 -24.55
N ARG A 96 -1.17 6.25 -23.83
CA ARG A 96 -1.23 6.15 -22.36
C ARG A 96 -0.93 7.49 -21.69
N LEU A 97 0.06 8.23 -22.19
CA LEU A 97 0.41 9.54 -21.63
C LEU A 97 -0.76 10.53 -21.74
N SER A 98 -1.43 10.55 -22.90
CA SER A 98 -2.63 11.35 -23.13
C SER A 98 -3.81 10.90 -22.26
N SER A 99 -3.99 9.60 -22.03
CA SER A 99 -5.01 9.12 -21.08
C SER A 99 -4.73 9.55 -19.64
N LEU A 100 -3.47 9.54 -19.20
CA LEU A 100 -3.09 10.00 -17.85
C LEU A 100 -3.32 11.49 -17.68
N ASP A 101 -2.93 12.30 -18.67
CA ASP A 101 -3.18 13.75 -18.64
C ASP A 101 -4.69 14.06 -18.63
N ARG A 102 -5.50 13.33 -19.42
CA ARG A 102 -6.98 13.44 -19.38
C ARG A 102 -7.57 13.06 -18.04
N ALA A 103 -7.16 11.92 -17.47
CA ALA A 103 -7.62 11.48 -16.15
C ALA A 103 -7.29 12.52 -15.08
N LYS A 104 -6.08 13.09 -15.11
CA LYS A 104 -5.67 14.16 -14.19
C LYS A 104 -6.55 15.42 -14.32
N ILE A 105 -6.90 15.83 -15.54
CA ILE A 105 -7.81 16.96 -15.76
C ILE A 105 -9.19 16.67 -15.14
N TYR A 106 -9.74 15.47 -15.36
CA TYR A 106 -11.03 15.10 -14.81
C TYR A 106 -11.05 15.07 -13.27
N LEU A 107 -9.99 14.56 -12.63
CA LEU A 107 -9.85 14.59 -11.16
C LEU A 107 -9.73 16.03 -10.63
N GLN A 108 -8.95 16.88 -11.30
CA GLN A 108 -8.85 18.29 -10.93
C GLN A 108 -10.19 19.01 -11.04
N ASP A 109 -10.96 18.74 -12.10
CA ASP A 109 -12.27 19.34 -12.29
C ASP A 109 -13.28 18.85 -11.26
N PHE A 110 -13.23 17.56 -10.89
CA PHE A 110 -14.02 17.01 -9.78
C PHE A 110 -13.74 17.77 -8.47
N LEU A 111 -12.46 17.86 -8.08
CA LEU A 111 -12.03 18.53 -6.85
C LEU A 111 -12.40 20.02 -6.83
N LYS A 112 -12.24 20.72 -7.96
CA LYS A 112 -12.65 22.13 -8.09
C LYS A 112 -14.16 22.32 -7.95
N ARG A 113 -14.97 21.41 -8.53
CA ARG A 113 -16.43 21.45 -8.40
C ARG A 113 -16.84 21.26 -6.94
N LEU A 114 -16.32 20.24 -6.28
CA LEU A 114 -16.65 20.00 -4.86
C LEU A 114 -16.21 21.14 -3.93
N ARG A 115 -15.10 21.82 -4.25
CA ARG A 115 -14.71 23.07 -3.57
C ARG A 115 -15.73 24.18 -3.76
N SER A 116 -16.22 24.35 -5.00
CA SER A 116 -17.15 25.45 -5.35
C SER A 116 -18.49 25.30 -4.63
N TYR A 117 -18.95 24.06 -4.44
CA TYR A 117 -20.17 23.74 -3.69
C TYR A 117 -19.98 23.69 -2.17
N SER A 118 -18.78 24.02 -1.65
CA SER A 118 -18.43 23.92 -0.23
C SER A 118 -18.67 22.53 0.37
N ILE A 119 -18.59 21.49 -0.46
CA ILE A 119 -18.62 20.08 0.00
C ILE A 119 -17.28 19.73 0.63
N ILE A 120 -16.19 20.39 0.20
CA ILE A 120 -14.84 20.08 0.67
C ILE A 120 -14.12 21.35 1.10
N ASP A 121 -13.56 21.29 2.30
CA ASP A 121 -12.56 22.22 2.78
C ASP A 121 -11.16 21.61 2.61
N PHE A 122 -10.47 21.98 1.54
CA PHE A 122 -9.10 21.51 1.23
C PHE A 122 -8.07 21.86 2.32
N ASP A 123 -8.37 22.87 3.14
CA ASP A 123 -7.58 23.25 4.32
C ASP A 123 -7.59 22.14 5.39
N LEU A 124 -8.68 21.37 5.50
CA LEU A 124 -8.79 20.24 6.43
C LEU A 124 -7.98 19.01 5.97
N TRP A 125 -7.61 18.96 4.69
CA TRP A 125 -6.85 17.84 4.08
C TRP A 125 -5.37 18.17 3.81
N GLY A 126 -4.91 19.33 4.27
CA GLY A 126 -3.51 19.75 4.18
C GLY A 126 -3.05 20.06 2.75
N LEU A 127 -3.96 20.42 1.85
CA LEU A 127 -3.64 20.74 0.44
C LEU A 127 -3.36 22.24 0.23
N SER A 128 -3.61 23.09 1.22
CA SER A 128 -3.34 24.55 1.18
C SER A 128 -1.88 24.94 1.47
N GLY A 129 -0.97 23.98 1.62
CA GLY A 129 0.38 24.25 2.10
C GLY A 129 1.50 23.63 1.28
N ASP A 130 1.61 23.95 -0.03
CA ASP A 130 2.90 24.00 -0.77
C ASP A 130 2.75 24.59 -2.19
N ASN A 131 2.15 25.78 -2.33
CA ASN A 131 2.24 26.54 -3.60
C ASN A 131 2.92 27.90 -3.42
N GLY A 132 3.50 28.15 -2.25
CA GLY A 132 4.27 29.34 -1.93
C GLY A 132 5.67 28.95 -1.49
N GLU A 133 6.65 29.34 -2.30
CA GLU A 133 8.08 29.39 -1.99
C GLU A 133 8.87 28.07 -2.11
N LYS A 134 9.36 27.85 -3.34
CA LYS A 134 10.60 27.10 -3.59
C LYS A 134 11.79 27.79 -2.89
N GLU A 135 11.89 27.66 -1.58
CA GLU A 135 13.13 27.95 -0.88
C GLU A 135 14.10 26.77 -1.04
N LYS A 136 15.02 26.95 -1.99
CA LYS A 136 16.29 26.22 -2.03
C LYS A 136 17.05 26.50 -0.74
N GLY A 137 17.17 25.51 0.14
CA GLY A 137 18.01 25.64 1.34
C GLY A 137 17.98 24.43 2.25
N GLU A 138 19.03 23.62 2.15
CA GLU A 138 19.73 22.88 3.21
C GLU A 138 18.96 21.82 4.05
N SER A 139 19.40 20.56 3.90
CA SER A 139 19.25 19.41 4.81
C SER A 139 17.89 19.24 5.54
N LYS A 140 16.84 18.86 4.80
CA LYS A 140 15.48 18.57 5.33
C LYS A 140 15.05 17.08 5.28
N HIS A 141 15.94 16.15 4.91
CA HIS A 141 15.49 14.80 4.52
C HIS A 141 14.79 13.98 5.62
N ASP A 142 15.17 14.13 6.89
CA ASP A 142 14.70 13.21 7.96
C ASP A 142 13.40 13.68 8.66
N ILE A 143 13.19 15.00 8.73
CA ILE A 143 12.00 15.61 9.36
C ILE A 143 10.79 15.59 8.39
N ASP A 144 11.04 15.57 7.08
CA ASP A 144 10.00 15.58 6.05
C ASP A 144 9.38 14.18 5.86
N LEU A 145 10.20 13.12 5.84
CA LEU A 145 9.71 11.74 5.68
C LEU A 145 8.77 11.30 6.81
N SER A 146 9.08 11.67 8.05
CA SER A 146 8.24 11.35 9.21
C SER A 146 6.89 12.06 9.14
N LYS A 147 6.89 13.35 8.74
CA LYS A 147 5.66 14.14 8.57
C LYS A 147 4.82 13.67 7.38
N GLN A 148 5.46 13.36 6.24
CA GLN A 148 4.77 12.79 5.07
C GLN A 148 4.13 11.44 5.40
N ARG A 149 4.85 10.60 6.15
CA ARG A 149 4.31 9.33 6.64
C ARG A 149 3.12 9.54 7.57
N GLU A 150 3.21 10.47 8.50
CA GLU A 150 2.12 10.80 9.44
C GLU A 150 0.89 11.33 8.69
N LEU A 151 1.08 12.24 7.73
CA LEU A 151 0.00 12.74 6.88
C LEU A 151 -0.67 11.62 6.08
N LYS A 152 0.13 10.70 5.50
CA LYS A 152 -0.40 9.54 4.78
C LYS A 152 -1.16 8.59 5.71
N LEU A 153 -0.65 8.35 6.91
CA LEU A 153 -1.32 7.50 7.90
C LEU A 153 -2.64 8.11 8.34
N ARG A 154 -2.66 9.42 8.60
CA ARG A 154 -3.88 10.16 8.94
C ARG A 154 -4.90 10.10 7.82
N ARG A 155 -4.49 10.32 6.57
CA ARG A 155 -5.37 10.21 5.39
C ARG A 155 -5.94 8.80 5.26
N PHE A 156 -5.10 7.79 5.35
CA PHE A 156 -5.54 6.39 5.30
C PHE A 156 -6.55 6.06 6.41
N GLN A 157 -6.32 6.58 7.62
CA GLN A 157 -7.26 6.39 8.72
C GLN A 157 -8.60 7.09 8.47
N GLN A 158 -8.58 8.34 8.00
CA GLN A 158 -9.78 9.09 7.65
C GLN A 158 -10.56 8.44 6.50
N GLU A 159 -9.86 7.94 5.47
CA GLU A 159 -10.47 7.23 4.35
C GLU A 159 -11.20 5.99 4.86
N LYS A 160 -10.53 5.19 5.70
CA LYS A 160 -11.12 3.99 6.28
C LYS A 160 -12.33 4.28 7.17
N GLU A 161 -12.27 5.33 7.98
CA GLU A 161 -13.41 5.77 8.81
C GLU A 161 -14.61 6.17 7.94
N LEU A 162 -14.37 6.86 6.81
CA LEU A 162 -15.41 7.19 5.85
C LEU A 162 -15.97 5.95 5.11
N GLU A 163 -15.12 4.98 4.75
CA GLU A 163 -15.58 3.73 4.14
C GLU A 163 -16.48 2.93 5.08
N GLU A 164 -16.12 2.84 6.36
CA GLU A 164 -16.93 2.17 7.38
C GLU A 164 -18.27 2.90 7.58
N LEU A 165 -18.27 4.24 7.59
CA LEU A 165 -19.48 5.07 7.69
C LEU A 165 -20.40 4.93 6.46
N VAL A 166 -19.84 4.96 5.25
CA VAL A 166 -20.61 4.75 4.02
C VAL A 166 -21.29 3.37 4.06
N LYS A 167 -20.56 2.34 4.49
CA LYS A 167 -21.11 0.98 4.60
C LYS A 167 -22.22 0.84 5.65
N SER A 168 -22.12 1.56 6.79
CA SER A 168 -23.21 1.58 7.78
C SER A 168 -24.44 2.29 7.22
N LEU A 169 -24.26 3.45 6.57
CA LEU A 169 -25.34 4.20 5.94
C LEU A 169 -26.03 3.41 4.82
N GLU A 170 -25.28 2.66 4.01
CA GLU A 170 -25.86 1.75 3.01
C GLU A 170 -26.73 0.66 3.65
N SER A 171 -26.31 0.12 4.80
CA SER A 171 -27.07 -0.89 5.54
C SER A 171 -28.34 -0.32 6.17
N GLU A 172 -28.28 0.91 6.69
CA GLU A 172 -29.43 1.63 7.22
C GLU A 172 -30.43 2.00 6.13
N LEU A 173 -29.94 2.49 4.99
CA LEU A 173 -30.78 2.82 3.84
C LEU A 173 -31.49 1.58 3.27
N TYR A 174 -30.85 0.40 3.31
CA TYR A 174 -31.52 -0.86 2.93
C TYR A 174 -32.74 -1.15 3.80
N THR A 175 -32.73 -0.74 5.08
CA THR A 175 -33.89 -0.88 5.97
C THR A 175 -34.92 0.24 5.81
N ASN A 176 -34.47 1.45 5.47
CA ASN A 176 -35.28 2.66 5.36
C ASN A 176 -35.17 3.28 3.95
N ALA A 177 -35.60 2.55 2.93
CA ALA A 177 -35.36 2.90 1.52
C ALA A 177 -35.98 4.23 1.06
N ASP A 178 -37.01 4.74 1.73
CA ASP A 178 -37.74 5.96 1.35
C ASP A 178 -37.21 7.23 2.04
N ASP A 179 -36.17 7.13 2.88
CA ASP A 179 -35.62 8.27 3.60
C ASP A 179 -34.66 9.09 2.72
N ASP A 180 -35.18 10.20 2.15
CA ASP A 180 -34.38 11.13 1.33
C ASP A 180 -33.23 11.79 2.10
N GLY A 181 -33.37 11.97 3.42
CA GLY A 181 -32.32 12.52 4.27
C GLY A 181 -31.12 11.58 4.34
N LEU A 182 -31.36 10.28 4.58
CA LEU A 182 -30.32 9.25 4.58
C LEU A 182 -29.68 9.09 3.20
N MET A 183 -30.47 9.14 2.12
CA MET A 183 -29.92 9.11 0.76
C MET A 183 -28.96 10.28 0.51
N ARG A 184 -29.35 11.49 0.93
CA ARG A 184 -28.53 12.68 0.79
C ARG A 184 -27.24 12.58 1.59
N GLU A 185 -27.32 12.16 2.85
CA GLU A 185 -26.15 11.96 3.72
C GLU A 185 -25.18 10.91 3.15
N LEU A 186 -25.71 9.80 2.64
CA LEU A 186 -24.92 8.76 1.98
C LEU A 186 -24.17 9.34 0.77
N ILE A 187 -24.86 10.08 -0.10
CA ILE A 187 -24.25 10.68 -1.31
C ILE A 187 -23.13 11.65 -0.92
N LEU A 188 -23.34 12.50 0.09
CA LEU A 188 -22.32 13.45 0.55
C LEU A 188 -21.08 12.73 1.11
N ASN A 189 -21.27 11.72 1.96
CA ASN A 189 -20.16 10.92 2.47
C ASN A 189 -19.40 10.19 1.36
N ARG A 190 -20.12 9.68 0.35
CA ARG A 190 -19.50 9.11 -0.85
C ARG A 190 -18.70 10.13 -1.66
N LEU A 191 -19.16 11.39 -1.76
CA LEU A 191 -18.42 12.48 -2.42
C LEU A 191 -17.13 12.81 -1.66
N HIS A 192 -17.18 12.87 -0.33
CA HIS A 192 -15.99 13.04 0.49
C HIS A 192 -14.98 11.91 0.29
N LEU A 193 -15.45 10.65 0.33
CA LEU A 193 -14.60 9.48 0.09
C LEU A 193 -13.96 9.51 -1.30
N ALA A 194 -14.76 9.79 -2.35
CA ALA A 194 -14.26 9.90 -3.72
C ALA A 194 -13.22 11.01 -3.87
N ALA A 195 -13.34 12.11 -3.13
CA ALA A 195 -12.36 13.18 -3.16
C ALA A 195 -11.04 12.80 -2.48
N MET A 196 -11.09 12.05 -1.38
CA MET A 196 -9.88 11.48 -0.77
C MET A 196 -9.18 10.53 -1.75
N LYS A 197 -9.93 9.61 -2.36
CA LYS A 197 -9.42 8.70 -3.40
C LYS A 197 -8.82 9.47 -4.59
N SER A 198 -9.47 10.54 -5.03
CA SER A 198 -8.99 11.38 -6.14
C SER A 198 -7.63 12.00 -5.88
N ILE A 199 -7.34 12.43 -4.65
CA ILE A 199 -6.04 13.00 -4.28
C ILE A 199 -4.94 11.94 -4.38
N ASP A 200 -5.23 10.73 -3.91
CA ASP A 200 -4.29 9.62 -3.97
C ASP A 200 -4.09 9.10 -5.41
N GLU A 201 -5.15 9.04 -6.21
CA GLU A 201 -5.09 8.73 -7.64
C GLU A 201 -4.26 9.76 -8.42
N MET A 202 -4.40 11.06 -8.13
CA MET A 202 -3.54 12.08 -8.71
C MET A 202 -2.07 11.85 -8.38
N GLY A 203 -1.76 11.45 -7.15
CA GLY A 203 -0.41 11.07 -6.73
C GLY A 203 0.12 9.83 -7.46
N GLN A 204 -0.74 8.85 -7.73
CA GLN A 204 -0.40 7.65 -8.53
C GLN A 204 -0.11 8.03 -9.99
N ILE A 205 -0.93 8.90 -10.59
CA ILE A 205 -0.72 9.39 -11.96
C ILE A 205 0.62 10.13 -12.07
N ASP A 206 0.97 10.97 -11.08
CA ASP A 206 2.22 11.71 -11.07
C ASP A 206 3.46 10.81 -10.96
N GLN A 207 3.33 9.64 -10.32
CA GLN A 207 4.36 8.62 -10.29
C GLN A 207 4.42 7.80 -11.58
N GLU A 208 3.26 7.48 -12.17
CA GLU A 208 3.15 6.69 -13.39
C GLU A 208 3.68 7.43 -14.62
N ARG A 209 3.39 8.72 -14.75
CA ARG A 209 3.74 9.56 -15.89
C ARG A 209 5.22 9.49 -16.30
N PRO A 210 6.22 9.72 -15.41
CA PRO A 210 7.63 9.59 -15.78
C PRO A 210 8.03 8.15 -16.15
N MET A 211 7.38 7.14 -15.57
CA MET A 211 7.63 5.73 -15.91
C MET A 211 7.19 5.44 -17.35
N VAL A 212 6.01 5.94 -17.76
CA VAL A 212 5.49 5.80 -19.12
C VAL A 212 6.35 6.57 -20.12
N GLU A 213 6.76 7.80 -19.80
CA GLU A 213 7.69 8.57 -20.64
C GLU A 213 9.01 7.83 -20.85
N HIS A 214 9.55 7.20 -19.80
CA HIS A 214 10.76 6.40 -19.90
C HIS A 214 10.54 5.15 -20.75
N MET A 215 9.41 4.46 -20.59
CA MET A 215 9.04 3.31 -21.40
C MET A 215 8.95 3.66 -22.90
N LEU A 216 8.36 4.80 -23.25
CA LEU A 216 8.30 5.29 -24.63
C LEU A 216 9.70 5.56 -25.20
N LYS A 217 10.61 6.15 -24.41
CA LYS A 217 12.01 6.38 -24.82
C LYS A 217 12.75 5.07 -25.08
N ILE A 218 12.49 4.02 -24.28
CA ILE A 218 13.04 2.68 -24.51
C ILE A 218 12.51 2.09 -25.81
N GLN A 219 11.19 2.16 -26.04
CA GLN A 219 10.56 1.65 -27.27
C GLN A 219 11.08 2.37 -28.53
N ALA A 220 11.35 3.67 -28.43
CA ALA A 220 11.96 4.48 -29.50
C ALA A 220 13.47 4.23 -29.67
N GLY A 221 14.09 3.36 -28.87
CA GLY A 221 15.52 3.04 -28.92
C GLY A 221 16.44 4.17 -28.43
N GLN A 222 15.89 5.20 -27.78
CA GLN A 222 16.63 6.38 -27.28
C GLN A 222 17.19 6.18 -25.87
N ALA A 223 16.73 5.15 -25.15
CA ALA A 223 17.20 4.81 -23.81
C ALA A 223 17.62 3.34 -23.75
N GLU A 224 18.81 3.09 -23.23
CA GLU A 224 19.27 1.73 -22.94
C GLU A 224 18.51 1.18 -21.72
N ILE A 225 18.06 -0.07 -21.83
CA ILE A 225 17.53 -0.81 -20.68
C ILE A 225 18.71 -0.95 -19.71
N LEU A 226 18.67 -0.23 -18.58
CA LEU A 226 19.65 -0.41 -17.53
C LEU A 226 19.72 -1.91 -17.22
N PRO A 227 20.92 -2.53 -17.24
CA PRO A 227 21.04 -3.94 -16.91
C PRO A 227 20.39 -4.12 -15.54
N LYS A 228 19.48 -5.11 -15.41
CA LYS A 228 18.89 -5.47 -14.11
C LYS A 228 20.05 -5.61 -13.14
N GLN A 229 20.28 -4.60 -12.30
CA GLN A 229 21.26 -4.74 -11.24
C GLN A 229 20.85 -6.00 -10.49
N PRO A 230 21.76 -6.96 -10.26
CA PRO A 230 21.42 -8.08 -9.42
C PRO A 230 20.88 -7.46 -8.14
N MET A 231 19.59 -7.66 -7.85
CA MET A 231 18.98 -7.12 -6.64
C MET A 231 19.93 -7.52 -5.54
N ASN A 232 20.64 -6.54 -4.98
CA ASN A 232 21.47 -6.80 -3.83
C ASN A 232 20.42 -7.24 -2.82
N ARG A 233 20.31 -8.55 -2.60
CA ARG A 233 19.32 -9.11 -1.70
C ARG A 233 19.76 -8.55 -0.37
N PHE A 234 19.24 -7.39 -0.01
CA PHE A 234 19.20 -6.95 1.36
C PHE A 234 18.51 -8.11 2.04
N THR A 235 19.30 -8.97 2.68
CA THR A 235 18.79 -9.91 3.64
C THR A 235 18.08 -9.01 4.64
N PRO A 236 16.74 -9.00 4.70
CA PRO A 236 16.06 -8.12 5.63
C PRO A 236 16.64 -8.47 7.00
N THR A 237 17.32 -7.51 7.62
CA THR A 237 17.63 -7.61 9.03
C THR A 237 16.29 -7.87 9.70
N PRO A 238 16.12 -8.94 10.49
CA PRO A 238 14.83 -9.24 11.08
C PRO A 238 14.43 -8.06 11.98
N TYR A 239 13.47 -7.25 11.51
CA TYR A 239 12.90 -6.18 12.31
C TYR A 239 11.90 -6.84 13.25
N ILE A 240 12.23 -6.85 14.54
CA ILE A 240 11.36 -7.36 15.58
C ILE A 240 10.24 -6.34 15.80
N ILE A 241 9.03 -6.66 15.34
CA ILE A 241 7.81 -5.90 15.66
C ILE A 241 7.41 -6.24 17.10
N THR A 242 8.18 -5.80 18.09
CA THR A 242 7.71 -5.85 19.48
C THR A 242 6.68 -4.75 19.65
N ARG A 243 5.41 -5.11 19.55
CA ARG A 243 4.29 -4.19 19.80
C ARG A 243 4.20 -3.78 21.28
N ASP A 244 4.83 -4.55 22.17
CA ASP A 244 4.76 -4.35 23.63
C ASP A 244 6.14 -4.11 24.26
N GLU A 245 6.25 -3.03 25.05
CA GLU A 245 7.44 -2.71 25.86
C GLU A 245 7.83 -3.84 26.83
N VAL A 246 6.86 -4.65 27.24
CA VAL A 246 7.05 -5.83 28.10
C VAL A 246 7.83 -6.93 27.39
N GLN A 247 7.55 -7.19 26.11
CA GLN A 247 8.31 -8.17 25.32
C GLN A 247 9.76 -7.70 25.13
N LYS A 248 9.99 -6.40 24.94
CA LYS A 248 11.34 -5.82 24.83
C LYS A 248 12.17 -5.98 26.10
N LYS A 249 11.55 -5.99 27.28
CA LYS A 249 12.24 -6.26 28.56
C LYS A 249 12.59 -7.74 28.74
N VAL A 250 11.72 -8.65 28.29
CA VAL A 250 11.95 -10.11 28.43
C VAL A 250 12.95 -10.62 27.39
N PHE A 251 12.94 -10.08 26.17
CA PHE A 251 13.81 -10.51 25.06
C PHE A 251 15.00 -9.57 24.77
N GLY A 252 15.22 -8.55 25.61
CA GLY A 252 16.12 -7.42 25.35
C GLY A 252 17.63 -7.69 25.32
N LEU A 253 18.07 -8.92 25.62
CA LEU A 253 19.48 -9.30 25.49
C LEU A 253 19.81 -10.09 24.21
N GLY A 254 18.80 -10.40 23.38
CA GLY A 254 18.99 -10.99 22.05
C GLY A 254 19.59 -12.40 22.04
N TYR A 255 19.42 -13.10 20.93
CA TYR A 255 20.13 -14.34 20.60
C TYR A 255 20.96 -14.12 19.34
N PRO A 256 22.25 -14.48 19.32
CA PRO A 256 23.07 -14.82 20.48
C PRO A 256 23.40 -13.56 21.30
N SER A 257 23.12 -13.59 22.60
CA SER A 257 23.60 -12.55 23.51
C SER A 257 25.13 -12.62 23.55
N ILE A 258 25.79 -11.47 23.43
CA ILE A 258 27.25 -11.40 23.55
C ILE A 258 27.59 -11.86 24.97
N PRO A 259 28.48 -12.86 25.16
CA PRO A 259 28.88 -13.30 26.48
C PRO A 259 29.42 -12.10 27.28
N THR A 260 28.75 -11.76 28.37
CA THR A 260 29.12 -10.61 29.22
C THR A 260 30.34 -10.88 30.09
N MET A 261 30.86 -12.11 30.06
CA MET A 261 31.94 -12.58 30.90
C MET A 261 32.83 -13.54 30.11
N THR A 262 34.14 -13.44 30.29
CA THR A 262 35.08 -14.39 29.69
C THR A 262 35.02 -15.75 30.40
N VAL A 263 35.47 -16.82 29.75
CA VAL A 263 35.47 -18.17 30.36
C VAL A 263 36.27 -18.21 31.67
N ASN A 264 37.38 -17.47 31.73
CA ASN A 264 38.22 -17.39 32.94
C ASN A 264 37.51 -16.62 34.07
N GLU A 265 36.88 -15.49 33.74
CA GLU A 265 36.15 -14.68 34.71
C GLU A 265 34.93 -15.43 35.26
N TRP A 266 34.30 -16.28 34.45
CA TRP A 266 33.27 -17.22 34.90
C TRP A 266 33.81 -18.27 35.87
N TYR A 267 34.98 -18.82 35.58
CA TYR A 267 35.62 -19.80 36.44
C TYR A 267 35.98 -19.21 37.80
N ASP A 268 36.56 -18.01 37.80
CA ASP A 268 36.93 -17.28 39.02
C ASP A 268 35.69 -16.96 39.87
N ASP A 269 34.58 -16.55 39.25
CA ASP A 269 33.32 -16.33 39.97
C ASP A 269 32.76 -17.63 40.56
N MET A 270 32.85 -18.75 39.84
CA MET A 270 32.41 -20.06 40.34
C MET A 270 33.28 -20.58 41.49
N VAL A 271 34.58 -20.35 41.45
CA VAL A 271 35.51 -20.66 42.56
C VAL A 271 35.23 -19.74 43.75
N LYS A 272 35.04 -18.44 43.52
CA LYS A 272 34.72 -17.45 44.56
C LYS A 272 33.38 -17.75 45.25
N ASN A 273 32.39 -18.19 44.49
CA ASN A 273 31.08 -18.61 45.00
C ASN A 273 31.10 -20.02 45.62
N GLY A 274 32.28 -20.64 45.76
CA GLY A 274 32.49 -21.91 46.45
C GLY A 274 31.88 -23.12 45.73
N ARG A 275 31.48 -22.97 44.45
CA ARG A 275 30.95 -24.07 43.64
C ARG A 275 32.05 -24.98 43.10
N PHE A 276 33.25 -24.43 42.88
CA PHE A 276 34.44 -25.21 42.59
C PHE A 276 35.45 -25.06 43.73
N ASN A 277 35.99 -26.19 44.20
CA ASN A 277 37.05 -26.18 45.20
C ASN A 277 38.40 -26.08 44.47
N ALA A 278 39.12 -24.97 44.64
CA ALA A 278 40.43 -24.75 44.03
C ALA A 278 41.55 -25.60 44.67
N SER A 279 41.27 -26.28 45.79
CA SER A 279 42.22 -27.16 46.46
C SER A 279 41.75 -28.62 46.43
N SER A 280 41.97 -29.26 45.28
CA SER A 280 42.08 -30.73 45.20
C SER A 280 43.04 -31.10 44.08
N SER A 281 44.33 -30.86 44.31
CA SER A 281 45.42 -31.52 43.61
C SER A 281 46.42 -32.01 44.64
N GLU A 282 45.97 -32.95 45.47
CA GLU A 282 46.86 -33.87 46.17
C GLU A 282 46.09 -35.17 46.42
N ASN A 283 46.61 -36.26 45.84
CA ASN A 283 46.27 -37.66 46.03
C ASN A 283 44.94 -38.18 45.49
N SER A 284 44.96 -38.54 44.19
CA SER A 284 44.49 -39.87 43.80
C SER A 284 45.40 -40.45 42.72
N SER A 285 46.43 -41.15 43.16
CA SER A 285 47.09 -42.20 42.39
C SER A 285 46.05 -43.28 42.11
N ASN A 286 45.47 -43.28 40.90
CA ASN A 286 44.82 -44.46 40.38
C ASN A 286 45.05 -44.56 38.86
N SER A 287 45.80 -45.59 38.52
CA SER A 287 46.02 -46.19 37.22
C SER A 287 44.95 -45.89 36.17
N ASN A 288 45.33 -45.10 35.16
CA ASN A 288 44.89 -45.27 33.78
C ASN A 288 45.93 -44.59 32.88
N ALA A 289 47.11 -45.21 32.79
CA ALA A 289 47.95 -45.11 31.61
C ALA A 289 47.17 -45.78 30.46
N VAL A 290 46.21 -45.06 29.91
CA VAL A 290 45.75 -45.32 28.55
C VAL A 290 46.83 -44.67 27.71
N ASP A 291 47.73 -45.51 27.19
CA ASP A 291 48.87 -45.15 26.33
C ASP A 291 48.52 -43.94 25.48
N GLU A 292 49.33 -42.89 25.53
CA GLU A 292 49.12 -41.70 24.70
C GLU A 292 49.03 -42.08 23.20
N GLU A 293 49.71 -43.17 22.83
CA GLU A 293 49.61 -43.84 21.53
C GLU A 293 48.19 -44.32 21.18
N THR A 294 47.45 -44.90 22.14
CA THR A 294 46.05 -45.30 21.92
C THR A 294 45.10 -44.11 21.81
N ARG A 295 45.44 -42.97 22.42
CA ARG A 295 44.68 -41.72 22.30
C ARG A 295 44.89 -41.09 20.93
N GLU A 296 46.14 -40.99 20.49
CA GLU A 296 46.51 -40.51 19.16
C GLU A 296 45.94 -41.40 18.05
N GLU A 297 45.91 -42.72 18.26
CA GLU A 297 45.30 -43.66 17.30
C GLU A 297 43.77 -43.50 17.23
N GLN A 298 43.10 -43.26 18.35
CA GLN A 298 41.67 -42.96 18.36
C GLN A 298 41.36 -41.61 17.67
N GLU A 299 42.22 -40.61 17.81
CA GLU A 299 42.06 -39.34 17.11
C GLU A 299 42.25 -39.51 15.60
N ARG A 300 43.31 -40.23 15.17
CA ARG A 300 43.50 -40.55 13.75
C ARG A 300 42.31 -41.33 13.17
N ALA A 301 41.78 -42.30 13.91
CA ALA A 301 40.59 -43.05 13.49
C ALA A 301 39.34 -42.17 13.37
N ARG A 302 39.16 -41.18 14.26
CA ARG A 302 38.05 -40.21 14.17
C ARG A 302 38.20 -39.28 12.97
N LEU A 303 39.40 -38.79 12.70
CA LEU A 303 39.68 -37.96 11.53
C LEU A 303 39.42 -38.73 10.23
N GLN A 304 39.88 -39.98 10.14
CA GLN A 304 39.62 -40.84 8.97
C GLN A 304 38.13 -41.11 8.77
N ARG A 305 37.39 -41.44 9.84
CA ARG A 305 35.92 -41.58 9.78
C ARG A 305 35.23 -40.32 9.29
N TRP A 306 35.73 -39.16 9.71
CA TRP A 306 35.18 -37.88 9.30
C TRP A 306 35.44 -37.59 7.81
N ASP A 307 36.60 -37.97 7.30
CA ASP A 307 36.92 -37.85 5.88
C ASP A 307 36.09 -38.81 5.02
N GLU A 308 35.99 -40.10 5.40
CA GLU A 308 35.09 -41.05 4.73
C GLU A 308 33.63 -40.59 4.74
N TYR A 309 33.16 -40.04 5.85
CA TYR A 309 31.82 -39.47 5.94
C TYR A 309 31.63 -38.35 4.91
N LYS A 310 32.60 -37.45 4.74
CA LYS A 310 32.49 -36.34 3.79
C LYS A 310 32.61 -36.77 2.33
N ASP A 311 33.34 -37.84 2.04
CA ASP A 311 33.40 -38.43 0.70
C ASP A 311 32.06 -39.05 0.30
N HIS A 312 31.36 -39.69 1.24
CA HIS A 312 30.03 -40.27 0.99
C HIS A 312 28.87 -39.26 1.14
N HIS A 313 29.06 -38.12 1.82
CA HIS A 313 28.02 -37.12 2.07
C HIS A 313 28.37 -35.75 1.47
N ARG A 314 27.96 -35.54 0.22
CA ARG A 314 28.18 -34.27 -0.49
C ARG A 314 27.49 -33.10 0.24
N ARG A 315 28.15 -31.94 0.31
CA ARG A 315 27.57 -30.73 0.93
C ARG A 315 26.19 -30.43 0.33
N GLY A 316 25.17 -30.36 1.19
CA GLY A 316 23.79 -30.06 0.79
C GLY A 316 22.84 -31.26 0.72
N TRP A 317 23.31 -32.49 0.98
CA TRP A 317 22.49 -33.71 0.87
C TRP A 317 21.26 -33.75 1.81
N GLY A 318 21.28 -33.00 2.91
CA GLY A 318 20.17 -32.91 3.87
C GLY A 318 19.16 -31.79 3.64
N ASN A 319 19.43 -30.85 2.70
CA ASN A 319 18.60 -29.65 2.53
C ASN A 319 17.80 -29.64 1.21
N MET A 320 17.46 -30.84 0.72
CA MET A 320 16.72 -31.02 -0.54
C MET A 320 15.20 -31.15 -0.35
N HIS A 321 14.70 -31.26 0.89
CA HIS A 321 13.28 -31.60 1.13
C HIS A 321 12.29 -30.46 0.83
N ASN A 322 12.77 -29.22 0.65
CA ASN A 322 11.96 -28.05 0.29
C ASN A 322 12.24 -27.53 -1.14
N LYS A 323 12.74 -28.38 -2.04
CA LYS A 323 12.75 -28.11 -3.49
C LYS A 323 11.73 -29.02 -4.18
N GLY A 324 10.46 -28.69 -4.00
CA GLY A 324 9.31 -29.23 -4.70
C GLY A 324 8.25 -28.17 -4.77
#